data_AF-A0A951TQZ9-F1
#
_entry.id   AF-A0A951TQZ9-F1
#
_cell.length_a   1.000
_cell.length_b   1.000
_cell.length_c   1.000
_cell.angle_alpha   90.00
_cell.angle_beta   90.00
_cell.angle_gamma   90.00
#
_symmetry.space_group_name_H-M   'P 1'
#
loop_
_entity.id
_entity.type
_entity.pdbx_description
1 polymer ?
#
loop_
_entity_poly.entity_id
_entity_poly.type
_entity_poly.pdbx_seq_one_letter_code
_entity_poly.pdbx_strand_id
1 'polypeptide(L)'
;MSPLDDELRAALRGRASVLTPAPDPLAGIERRAKRIRRNRVAASVAGSALAVAAIALAVPALAPSALPDQLPPPVATPGPTVAPSPAPSPAQQVNPYALDPADPWPYRGDPEVRTQGDLDAYTVEFAARRGVLTDDVRLTPLFGQVYEPSVPELFYVATVTSSGDSWWGVVQASESGPELLVDVPLPDGTTALPAALPGDEVARLLVVAAPSVGRIEYGPDDASGWTAMTSIADGVAITPLEGDPAADQVRMLGPDGQVVFSGLAPDADAPEPATTGDPDNVLGWPVRGVADAALEERAARGFAQAKGVARAEVSFSVLVTGNNDPGQRYTVLQAWVTGQPAQVFGWVESPGRDPEPQLRPVTEPGTAAVAILLTEIPGRTTDELVVVPRPGTGEVLYKTSATAQGRPVTVDGLDGVALVDRELGAEGDSIVLLDGDGKQTFERPVSDLLCGETGCS
;
A
#
# COMPACT_ATOMS: atom_id res chain seq x y z
N MET A 1 -46.07 45.17 24.53
CA MET A 1 -44.87 44.52 23.97
C MET A 1 -43.67 45.18 24.60
N SER A 2 -42.75 44.38 25.12
CA SER A 2 -41.55 44.91 25.76
C SER A 2 -40.51 45.30 24.69
N PRO A 3 -39.62 46.27 24.96
CA PRO A 3 -38.53 46.62 24.04
C PRO A 3 -37.67 45.41 23.64
N LEU A 4 -37.56 44.43 24.54
CA LEU A 4 -36.88 43.15 24.35
C LEU A 4 -37.53 42.27 23.27
N ASP A 5 -38.85 42.32 23.13
CA ASP A 5 -39.57 41.55 22.12
C ASP A 5 -39.28 42.10 20.71
N ASP A 6 -39.07 43.42 20.59
CA ASP A 6 -38.81 44.07 19.30
C ASP A 6 -37.36 43.88 18.85
N GLU A 7 -36.40 43.88 19.79
CA GLU A 7 -35.00 43.51 19.51
C GLU A 7 -34.87 42.05 19.07
N LEU A 8 -35.56 41.13 19.74
CA LEU A 8 -35.54 39.71 19.36
C LEU A 8 -36.14 39.51 17.96
N ARG A 9 -37.23 40.22 17.65
CA ARG A 9 -37.89 40.13 16.34
C ARG A 9 -37.02 40.75 15.23
N ALA A 10 -36.28 41.80 15.53
CA ALA A 10 -35.30 42.39 14.60
C ALA A 10 -34.11 41.46 14.36
N ALA A 11 -33.56 40.84 15.41
CA ALA A 11 -32.45 39.90 15.32
C ALA A 11 -32.83 38.64 14.51
N LEU A 12 -34.04 38.11 14.70
CA LEU A 12 -34.54 36.96 13.96
C LEU A 12 -34.77 37.26 12.47
N ARG A 13 -35.26 38.47 12.13
CA ARG A 13 -35.42 38.88 10.72
C ARG A 13 -34.07 39.07 10.02
N GLY A 14 -33.07 39.62 10.71
CA GLY A 14 -31.72 39.76 10.17
C GLY A 14 -31.05 38.43 9.86
N ARG A 15 -31.29 37.39 10.67
CA ARG A 15 -30.79 36.02 10.41
C ARG A 15 -31.51 35.33 9.24
N ALA A 16 -32.82 35.55 9.11
CA ALA A 16 -33.61 34.95 8.04
C ALA A 16 -33.24 35.48 6.64
N SER A 17 -32.73 36.71 6.53
CA SER A 17 -32.28 37.30 5.25
C SER A 17 -30.91 36.81 4.75
N VAL A 18 -30.15 36.08 5.59
CA VAL A 18 -28.79 35.58 5.24
C VAL A 18 -28.82 34.12 4.78
N LEU A 19 -29.93 33.41 5.00
CA LEU A 19 -30.09 32.04 4.52
C LEU A 19 -30.49 32.07 3.03
N THR A 20 -29.54 31.78 2.16
CA THR A 20 -29.81 31.47 0.75
C THR A 20 -30.80 30.29 0.67
N PRO A 21 -31.78 30.32 -0.25
CA PRO A 21 -32.67 29.18 -0.45
C PRO A 21 -31.85 27.93 -0.77
N ALA A 22 -32.14 26.82 -0.08
CA ALA A 22 -31.52 25.54 -0.40
C ALA A 22 -31.78 25.20 -1.89
N PRO A 23 -30.77 24.69 -2.63
CA PRO A 23 -30.94 24.31 -4.02
C PRO A 23 -32.04 23.25 -4.14
N ASP A 24 -32.94 23.45 -5.10
CA ASP A 24 -34.08 22.57 -5.36
C ASP A 24 -33.60 21.17 -5.79
N PRO A 25 -33.76 20.13 -4.95
CA PRO A 25 -33.29 18.78 -5.26
C PRO A 25 -34.03 18.15 -6.45
N LEU A 26 -35.20 18.68 -6.83
CA LEU A 26 -35.99 18.16 -7.94
C LEU A 26 -35.42 18.57 -9.31
N ALA A 27 -34.78 19.73 -9.40
CA ALA A 27 -34.16 20.20 -10.64
C ALA A 27 -33.01 19.30 -11.12
N GLY A 28 -32.29 18.65 -10.20
CA GLY A 28 -31.25 17.66 -10.51
C GLY A 28 -31.82 16.34 -11.04
N ILE A 29 -32.95 15.89 -10.47
CA ILE A 29 -33.61 14.63 -10.84
C ILE A 29 -34.20 14.72 -12.26
N GLU A 30 -34.78 15.86 -12.63
CA GLU A 30 -35.32 16.05 -13.99
C GLU A 30 -34.24 16.06 -15.07
N ARG A 31 -33.05 16.64 -14.79
CA ARG A 31 -31.90 16.58 -15.70
C ARG A 31 -31.38 15.15 -15.88
N ARG A 32 -31.33 14.37 -14.79
CA ARG A 32 -30.92 12.95 -14.81
C ARG A 32 -31.89 12.08 -15.61
N ALA A 33 -33.20 12.27 -15.42
CA ALA A 33 -34.24 11.53 -16.15
C ALA A 33 -34.23 11.82 -17.66
N LYS A 34 -33.93 13.08 -18.05
CA LYS A 34 -33.85 13.48 -19.46
C LYS A 34 -32.59 12.92 -20.16
N ARG A 35 -31.49 12.68 -19.42
CA ARG A 35 -30.23 12.07 -19.93
C ARG A 35 -30.43 10.57 -20.23
N ILE A 36 -31.06 9.83 -19.31
CA ILE A 36 -31.34 8.38 -19.46
C ILE A 36 -32.17 8.08 -20.72
N ARG A 37 -33.13 8.95 -21.08
CA ARG A 37 -33.94 8.78 -22.29
C ARG A 37 -33.18 9.02 -23.60
N ARG A 38 -32.15 9.87 -23.60
CA ARG A 38 -31.33 10.14 -24.80
C ARG A 38 -30.33 9.02 -25.10
N ASN A 39 -29.73 8.42 -24.07
CA ASN A 39 -28.66 7.43 -24.26
C ASN A 39 -29.17 6.04 -24.66
N ARG A 40 -30.42 5.68 -24.32
CA ARG A 40 -31.06 4.44 -24.81
C ARG A 40 -31.23 4.40 -26.33
N VAL A 41 -31.22 5.54 -27.01
CA VAL A 41 -31.33 5.60 -28.48
C VAL A 41 -29.96 5.37 -29.13
N ALA A 42 -28.86 5.81 -28.51
CA ALA A 42 -27.51 5.71 -29.07
C ALA A 42 -26.89 4.30 -28.98
N ALA A 43 -27.14 3.57 -27.89
CA ALA A 43 -26.59 2.22 -27.67
C ALA A 43 -27.08 1.16 -28.70
N SER A 44 -28.20 1.41 -29.38
CA SER A 44 -28.75 0.50 -30.39
C SER A 44 -27.98 0.47 -31.72
N VAL A 45 -27.12 1.46 -31.99
CA VAL A 45 -26.44 1.62 -33.28
C VAL A 45 -25.05 0.95 -33.30
N ALA A 46 -24.40 0.77 -32.16
CA ALA A 46 -23.04 0.21 -32.08
C ALA A 46 -22.96 -1.32 -32.25
N GLY A 47 -24.04 -2.06 -31.94
CA GLY A 47 -24.05 -3.54 -31.98
C GLY A 47 -24.03 -4.18 -33.37
N SER A 48 -24.08 -3.40 -34.46
CA SER A 48 -24.24 -3.95 -35.82
C SER A 48 -22.94 -4.02 -36.64
N ALA A 49 -21.82 -3.45 -36.17
CA ALA A 49 -20.60 -3.29 -36.98
C ALA A 49 -19.52 -4.37 -36.76
N LEU A 50 -19.63 -5.21 -35.74
CA LEU A 50 -18.57 -6.16 -35.33
C LEU A 50 -18.55 -7.52 -36.06
N ALA A 51 -19.41 -7.74 -37.06
CA ALA A 51 -19.58 -9.07 -37.67
C ALA A 51 -18.77 -9.34 -38.96
N VAL A 52 -17.89 -8.45 -39.43
CA VAL A 52 -17.32 -8.56 -40.81
C VAL A 52 -15.79 -8.71 -40.91
N ALA A 53 -15.01 -8.62 -39.83
CA ALA A 53 -13.54 -8.48 -39.96
C ALA A 53 -12.69 -9.66 -39.44
N ALA A 54 -13.02 -10.91 -39.78
CA ALA A 54 -12.19 -12.06 -39.35
C ALA A 54 -12.04 -13.16 -40.43
N ILE A 55 -11.37 -12.88 -41.55
CA ILE A 55 -10.74 -13.89 -42.42
C ILE A 55 -9.47 -13.28 -43.05
N ALA A 56 -8.38 -14.08 -43.11
CA ALA A 56 -7.07 -13.90 -43.79
C ALA A 56 -5.93 -13.41 -42.86
N LEU A 57 -4.77 -14.05 -42.68
CA LEU A 57 -4.04 -15.12 -43.39
C LEU A 57 -3.04 -15.79 -42.43
N ALA A 58 -2.80 -17.09 -42.63
CA ALA A 58 -1.72 -17.86 -42.02
C ALA A 58 -0.73 -18.32 -43.11
N VAL A 59 0.59 -18.22 -42.87
CA VAL A 59 1.65 -19.00 -43.56
C VAL A 59 2.83 -19.23 -42.61
N PRO A 60 3.38 -20.46 -42.51
CA PRO A 60 4.60 -20.77 -41.74
C PRO A 60 5.83 -20.88 -42.65
N ALA A 61 7.03 -20.62 -42.11
CA ALA A 61 8.30 -20.94 -42.76
C ALA A 61 9.21 -21.77 -41.82
N LEU A 62 9.67 -22.90 -42.34
CA LEU A 62 10.54 -23.90 -41.70
C LEU A 62 11.95 -23.86 -42.32
N ALA A 63 12.93 -24.32 -41.51
CA ALA A 63 14.20 -25.02 -41.85
C ALA A 63 15.46 -24.17 -42.15
N PRO A 64 16.70 -24.74 -42.12
CA PRO A 64 17.22 -25.96 -41.46
C PRO A 64 18.60 -25.81 -40.74
N SER A 65 19.02 -26.87 -40.05
CA SER A 65 20.33 -27.15 -39.46
C SER A 65 21.50 -27.28 -40.46
N ALA A 66 22.72 -26.93 -40.02
CA ALA A 66 23.97 -27.55 -40.50
C ALA A 66 25.13 -27.35 -39.49
N LEU A 67 25.75 -28.47 -39.11
CA LEU A 67 27.09 -28.64 -38.50
C LEU A 67 27.87 -29.52 -39.50
N PRO A 68 29.21 -29.39 -39.65
CA PRO A 68 30.09 -30.28 -38.86
C PRO A 68 31.54 -29.78 -38.57
N ASP A 69 32.15 -30.47 -37.60
CA ASP A 69 33.57 -30.85 -37.42
C ASP A 69 34.73 -29.87 -37.67
N GLN A 70 35.50 -29.61 -36.60
CA GLN A 70 36.97 -29.62 -36.65
C GLN A 70 37.62 -29.91 -35.29
N LEU A 71 38.49 -30.92 -35.26
CA LEU A 71 39.39 -31.32 -34.16
C LEU A 71 40.69 -30.45 -34.15
N PRO A 72 41.47 -30.45 -33.05
CA PRO A 72 42.30 -29.30 -32.62
C PRO A 72 43.82 -29.47 -32.92
N PRO A 73 44.62 -28.39 -32.77
CA PRO A 73 46.07 -28.51 -32.58
C PRO A 73 46.53 -27.87 -31.24
N PRO A 74 47.84 -27.87 -30.91
CA PRO A 74 48.44 -28.68 -29.87
C PRO A 74 48.65 -27.95 -28.52
N VAL A 75 48.83 -28.77 -27.48
CA VAL A 75 49.17 -28.40 -26.11
C VAL A 75 50.50 -27.63 -26.06
N ALA A 76 50.46 -26.43 -25.44
CA ALA A 76 51.62 -25.69 -24.98
C ALA A 76 51.59 -25.58 -23.45
N THR A 77 52.73 -25.91 -22.83
CA THR A 77 53.05 -25.96 -21.39
C THR A 77 52.92 -24.57 -20.70
N PRO A 78 52.54 -24.50 -19.41
CA PRO A 78 52.08 -23.25 -18.77
C PRO A 78 53.22 -22.28 -18.42
N GLY A 79 53.00 -20.99 -18.69
CA GLY A 79 53.72 -19.87 -18.11
C GLY A 79 52.95 -19.25 -16.94
N PRO A 80 53.60 -18.51 -16.02
CA PRO A 80 53.01 -18.07 -14.76
C PRO A 80 51.79 -17.17 -14.96
N THR A 81 50.66 -17.58 -14.36
CA THR A 81 49.41 -16.83 -14.30
C THR A 81 49.62 -15.53 -13.52
N VAL A 82 49.65 -14.41 -14.24
CA VAL A 82 49.34 -13.10 -13.66
C VAL A 82 47.82 -13.01 -13.59
N ALA A 83 47.28 -12.82 -12.39
CA ALA A 83 45.84 -12.69 -12.17
C ALA A 83 45.28 -11.54 -13.04
N PRO A 84 44.22 -11.76 -13.84
CA PRO A 84 43.54 -10.66 -14.48
C PRO A 84 42.90 -9.79 -13.39
N SER A 85 43.16 -8.49 -13.50
CA SER A 85 42.48 -7.44 -12.74
C SER A 85 40.97 -7.67 -12.79
N PRO A 86 40.21 -7.49 -11.69
CA PRO A 86 38.77 -7.68 -11.71
C PRO A 86 38.17 -6.80 -12.81
N ALA A 87 37.42 -7.44 -13.71
CA ALA A 87 36.64 -6.73 -14.71
C ALA A 87 35.73 -5.72 -13.98
N PRO A 88 35.60 -4.48 -14.46
CA PRO A 88 34.63 -3.55 -13.89
C PRO A 88 33.26 -4.24 -13.94
N SER A 89 32.54 -4.23 -12.81
CA SER A 89 31.17 -4.70 -12.72
C SER A 89 30.38 -4.14 -13.92
N PRO A 90 29.53 -4.95 -14.58
CA PRO A 90 28.71 -4.44 -15.66
C PRO A 90 27.94 -3.23 -15.14
N ALA A 91 28.10 -2.09 -15.82
CA ALA A 91 27.33 -0.89 -15.52
C ALA A 91 25.86 -1.29 -15.44
N GLN A 92 25.19 -0.96 -14.33
CA GLN A 92 23.77 -1.18 -14.16
C GLN A 92 23.07 -0.68 -15.43
N GLN A 93 22.39 -1.59 -16.11
CA GLN A 93 21.67 -1.28 -17.33
C GLN A 93 20.50 -0.38 -16.92
N VAL A 94 20.66 0.93 -17.10
CA VAL A 94 19.65 1.93 -16.76
C VAL A 94 18.40 1.60 -17.56
N ASN A 95 17.28 1.28 -16.88
CA ASN A 95 16.02 1.03 -17.54
C ASN A 95 15.57 2.33 -18.23
N PRO A 96 15.49 2.40 -19.58
CA PRO A 96 15.18 3.62 -20.30
C PRO A 96 13.73 4.11 -20.10
N TYR A 97 12.89 3.31 -19.45
CA TYR A 97 11.50 3.63 -19.11
C TYR A 97 11.32 4.07 -17.66
N ALA A 98 12.38 4.02 -16.83
CA ALA A 98 12.28 4.43 -15.44
C ALA A 98 12.07 5.96 -15.33
N LEU A 99 11.27 6.35 -14.35
CA LEU A 99 11.07 7.72 -13.93
C LEU A 99 12.26 8.17 -13.09
N ASP A 100 12.97 9.20 -13.55
CA ASP A 100 14.00 9.89 -12.77
C ASP A 100 13.35 11.11 -12.08
N PRO A 101 13.31 11.20 -10.75
CA PRO A 101 12.77 12.37 -10.07
C PRO A 101 13.54 13.67 -10.36
N ALA A 102 14.82 13.58 -10.73
CA ALA A 102 15.64 14.74 -11.09
C ALA A 102 15.33 15.25 -12.51
N ASP A 103 14.96 14.34 -13.42
CA ASP A 103 14.52 14.60 -14.79
C ASP A 103 13.20 13.84 -15.11
N PRO A 104 12.06 14.28 -14.52
CA PRO A 104 10.80 13.55 -14.68
C PRO A 104 10.31 13.54 -16.13
N TRP A 105 9.46 12.58 -16.47
CA TRP A 105 8.89 12.53 -17.82
C TRP A 105 8.17 13.83 -18.19
N PRO A 106 8.23 14.26 -19.47
CA PRO A 106 7.65 15.52 -19.90
C PRO A 106 6.14 15.56 -19.69
N TYR A 107 5.60 16.70 -19.26
CA TYR A 107 4.17 16.88 -19.06
C TYR A 107 3.33 16.54 -20.32
N ARG A 108 2.18 15.88 -20.11
CA ARG A 108 1.19 15.55 -21.16
C ARG A 108 -0.24 15.93 -20.70
N GLY A 109 -1.16 15.98 -21.64
CA GLY A 109 -2.58 16.25 -21.34
C GLY A 109 -2.93 17.73 -21.41
N ASP A 110 -3.98 18.13 -20.69
CA ASP A 110 -4.60 19.45 -20.79
C ASP A 110 -3.70 20.53 -20.14
N PRO A 111 -3.20 21.52 -20.89
CA PRO A 111 -2.36 22.58 -20.33
C PRO A 111 -3.09 23.48 -19.33
N GLU A 112 -4.43 23.51 -19.32
CA GLU A 112 -5.21 24.35 -18.41
C GLU A 112 -5.23 23.82 -16.96
N VAL A 113 -4.88 22.55 -16.75
CA VAL A 113 -4.87 21.89 -15.43
C VAL A 113 -3.57 22.16 -14.63
N ARG A 114 -2.57 22.81 -15.26
CA ARG A 114 -1.27 23.10 -14.65
C ARG A 114 -1.00 24.60 -14.53
N THR A 115 -2.02 25.39 -14.18
CA THR A 115 -1.77 26.81 -13.93
C THR A 115 -0.82 26.98 -12.75
N GLN A 116 -0.02 28.05 -12.75
CA GLN A 116 0.92 28.27 -11.65
C GLN A 116 0.20 28.37 -10.29
N GLY A 117 -0.99 28.99 -10.25
CA GLY A 117 -1.77 29.11 -9.02
C GLY A 117 -2.24 27.76 -8.48
N ASP A 118 -2.62 26.83 -9.35
CA ASP A 118 -3.01 25.47 -8.94
C ASP A 118 -1.81 24.69 -8.42
N LEU A 119 -0.67 24.76 -9.13
CA LEU A 119 0.58 24.10 -8.70
C LEU A 119 1.06 24.64 -7.34
N ASP A 120 0.96 25.94 -7.10
CA ASP A 120 1.30 26.54 -5.81
C ASP A 120 0.37 26.00 -4.70
N ALA A 121 -0.94 25.93 -4.96
CA ALA A 121 -1.91 25.37 -4.02
C ALA A 121 -1.63 23.89 -3.71
N TYR A 122 -1.33 23.09 -4.73
CA TYR A 122 -0.98 21.67 -4.58
C TYR A 122 0.32 21.49 -3.78
N THR A 123 1.30 22.35 -4.01
CA THR A 123 2.58 22.35 -3.28
C THR A 123 2.38 22.67 -1.80
N VAL A 124 1.51 23.66 -1.49
CA VAL A 124 1.16 24.00 -0.10
C VAL A 124 0.47 22.84 0.60
N GLU A 125 -0.52 22.21 -0.05
CA GLU A 125 -1.25 21.06 0.52
C GLU A 125 -0.31 19.87 0.77
N PHE A 126 0.51 19.52 -0.22
CA PHE A 126 1.52 18.47 -0.07
C PHE A 126 2.49 18.75 1.08
N ALA A 127 3.02 19.98 1.15
CA ALA A 127 3.95 20.37 2.21
C ALA A 127 3.31 20.28 3.60
N ALA A 128 2.06 20.74 3.73
CA ALA A 128 1.29 20.65 4.97
C ALA A 128 1.06 19.19 5.39
N ARG A 129 0.65 18.31 4.47
CA ARG A 129 0.44 16.87 4.71
C ARG A 129 1.72 16.15 5.12
N ARG A 130 2.87 16.62 4.63
CA ARG A 130 4.21 16.09 4.94
C ARG A 130 4.89 16.73 6.15
N GLY A 131 4.32 17.80 6.72
CA GLY A 131 4.97 18.53 7.81
C GLY A 131 6.30 19.17 7.41
N VAL A 132 6.47 19.52 6.13
CA VAL A 132 7.67 20.17 5.58
C VAL A 132 7.36 21.60 5.16
N LEU A 133 8.40 22.39 4.89
CA LEU A 133 8.23 23.75 4.38
C LEU A 133 7.84 23.71 2.90
N THR A 134 6.95 24.60 2.47
CA THR A 134 6.54 24.71 1.06
C THR A 134 7.73 24.98 0.14
N ASP A 135 8.67 25.82 0.58
CA ASP A 135 9.90 26.15 -0.18
C ASP A 135 10.86 24.94 -0.32
N ASP A 136 10.69 23.90 0.51
CA ASP A 136 11.48 22.67 0.40
C ASP A 136 10.90 21.71 -0.66
N VAL A 137 9.70 21.96 -1.19
CA VAL A 137 9.01 21.05 -2.10
C VAL A 137 9.18 21.49 -3.55
N ARG A 138 9.66 20.58 -4.40
CA ARG A 138 9.61 20.72 -5.86
C ARG A 138 8.55 19.79 -6.42
N LEU A 139 7.41 20.34 -6.82
CA LEU A 139 6.33 19.61 -7.50
C LEU A 139 6.49 19.72 -9.04
N THR A 140 6.57 18.58 -9.72
CA THR A 140 6.71 18.48 -11.17
C THR A 140 5.50 17.72 -11.76
N PRO A 141 4.65 18.39 -12.57
CA PRO A 141 3.48 17.74 -13.16
C PRO A 141 3.87 16.79 -14.30
N LEU A 142 3.24 15.61 -14.35
CA LEU A 142 3.47 14.58 -15.36
C LEU A 142 2.34 14.47 -16.38
N PHE A 143 1.09 14.51 -15.91
CA PHE A 143 -0.10 14.41 -16.75
C PHE A 143 -1.24 15.19 -16.11
N GLY A 144 -2.05 15.89 -16.91
CA GLY A 144 -3.25 16.56 -16.41
C GLY A 144 -4.45 16.38 -17.33
N GLN A 145 -5.63 16.28 -16.75
CA GLN A 145 -6.90 16.18 -17.50
C GLN A 145 -8.04 16.82 -16.73
N VAL A 146 -9.12 17.13 -17.43
CA VAL A 146 -10.39 17.50 -16.82
C VAL A 146 -11.31 16.29 -16.97
N TYR A 147 -11.60 15.60 -15.86
CA TYR A 147 -12.49 14.44 -15.87
C TYR A 147 -13.92 14.85 -15.48
N GLU A 148 -14.95 14.24 -16.08
CA GLU A 148 -16.35 14.59 -15.79
C GLU A 148 -16.66 14.46 -14.28
N PRO A 149 -17.49 15.36 -13.69
CA PRO A 149 -18.20 16.47 -14.30
C PRO A 149 -17.39 17.79 -14.31
N SER A 150 -16.12 17.75 -14.73
CA SER A 150 -15.20 18.88 -14.99
C SER A 150 -14.25 19.21 -13.85
N VAL A 151 -13.71 18.17 -13.21
CA VAL A 151 -12.76 18.33 -12.12
C VAL A 151 -11.34 18.16 -12.66
N PRO A 152 -10.48 19.20 -12.56
CA PRO A 152 -9.07 19.09 -12.90
C PRO A 152 -8.37 18.03 -12.05
N GLU A 153 -7.67 17.12 -12.71
CA GLU A 153 -6.85 16.06 -12.10
C GLU A 153 -5.43 16.17 -12.63
N LEU A 154 -4.46 16.12 -11.72
CA LEU A 154 -3.04 16.25 -12.03
C LEU A 154 -2.23 15.13 -11.39
N PHE A 155 -1.50 14.39 -12.21
CA PHE A 155 -0.46 13.48 -11.79
C PHE A 155 0.84 14.26 -11.62
N TYR A 156 1.54 14.04 -10.51
CA TYR A 156 2.76 14.77 -10.19
C TYR A 156 3.82 13.87 -9.56
N VAL A 157 5.05 14.37 -9.62
CA VAL A 157 6.17 13.95 -8.75
C VAL A 157 6.49 15.10 -7.83
N ALA A 158 6.64 14.84 -6.54
CA ALA A 158 7.08 15.83 -5.56
C ALA A 158 8.41 15.38 -4.94
N THR A 159 9.39 16.26 -4.91
CA THR A 159 10.68 16.01 -4.25
C THR A 159 10.85 16.97 -3.08
N VAL A 160 11.15 16.44 -1.90
CA VAL A 160 11.51 17.23 -0.72
C VAL A 160 13.01 17.45 -0.75
N THR A 161 13.42 18.67 -1.09
CA THR A 161 14.83 19.03 -1.35
C THR A 161 15.75 18.84 -0.15
N SER A 162 15.23 19.00 1.07
CA SER A 162 16.01 18.88 2.32
C SER A 162 16.35 17.44 2.68
N SER A 163 15.50 16.46 2.34
CA SER A 163 15.74 15.03 2.56
C SER A 163 16.20 14.27 1.31
N GLY A 164 15.85 14.76 0.12
CA GLY A 164 16.00 14.06 -1.15
C GLY A 164 14.86 13.08 -1.45
N ASP A 165 13.88 12.95 -0.55
CA ASP A 165 12.78 12.00 -0.72
C ASP A 165 11.89 12.42 -1.90
N SER A 166 11.46 11.43 -2.67
CA SER A 166 10.56 11.65 -3.80
C SER A 166 9.26 10.88 -3.62
N TRP A 167 8.19 11.51 -4.07
CA TRP A 167 6.81 11.08 -3.95
C TRP A 167 6.15 11.21 -5.31
N TRP A 168 5.13 10.40 -5.55
CA TRP A 168 4.22 10.64 -6.66
C TRP A 168 2.79 10.61 -6.16
N GLY A 169 1.92 11.28 -6.90
CA GLY A 169 0.54 11.36 -6.52
C GLY A 169 -0.39 11.83 -7.61
N VAL A 170 -1.65 11.85 -7.25
CA VAL A 170 -2.76 12.39 -8.03
C VAL A 170 -3.47 13.39 -7.14
N VAL A 171 -3.60 14.61 -7.64
CA VAL A 171 -4.37 15.67 -6.98
C VAL A 171 -5.55 16.04 -7.86
N GLN A 172 -6.69 16.26 -7.22
CA GLN A 172 -7.91 16.72 -7.86
C GLN A 172 -8.29 18.08 -7.26
N ALA A 173 -8.71 19.03 -8.09
CA ALA A 173 -9.21 20.31 -7.57
C ALA A 173 -10.64 20.14 -7.03
N SER A 174 -10.95 20.61 -5.82
CA SER A 174 -12.32 20.64 -5.29
C SER A 174 -12.74 22.06 -4.87
N GLU A 175 -14.04 22.29 -4.65
CA GLU A 175 -14.53 23.56 -4.09
C GLU A 175 -13.94 23.86 -2.71
N SER A 176 -13.55 22.83 -1.97
CA SER A 176 -12.90 22.91 -0.65
C SER A 176 -11.39 23.10 -0.70
N GLY A 177 -10.78 23.10 -1.89
CA GLY A 177 -9.33 23.09 -2.08
C GLY A 177 -8.84 21.82 -2.79
N PRO A 178 -7.52 21.66 -2.97
CA PRO A 178 -6.98 20.46 -3.57
C PRO A 178 -7.21 19.22 -2.69
N GLU A 179 -7.57 18.11 -3.33
CA GLU A 179 -7.74 16.81 -2.70
C GLU A 179 -6.67 15.86 -3.26
N LEU A 180 -5.83 15.34 -2.39
CA LEU A 180 -4.76 14.40 -2.75
C LEU A 180 -5.31 12.97 -2.77
N LEU A 181 -5.75 12.51 -3.94
CA LEU A 181 -6.32 11.19 -4.17
C LEU A 181 -5.29 10.05 -4.07
N VAL A 182 -4.05 10.33 -4.49
CA VAL A 182 -2.92 9.41 -4.35
C VAL A 182 -1.71 10.20 -3.87
N ASP A 183 -0.97 9.63 -2.95
CA ASP A 183 0.18 10.28 -2.33
C ASP A 183 1.10 9.24 -1.67
N VAL A 184 2.05 8.70 -2.43
CA VAL A 184 2.88 7.56 -2.01
C VAL A 184 4.36 7.80 -2.31
N PRO A 185 5.28 7.14 -1.57
CA PRO A 185 6.70 7.24 -1.87
C PRO A 185 6.93 6.79 -3.31
N LEU A 186 7.91 7.39 -3.99
CA LEU A 186 8.29 7.00 -5.35
C LEU A 186 9.49 6.02 -5.28
N PRO A 187 9.29 4.72 -5.54
CA PRO A 187 10.39 3.76 -5.51
C PRO A 187 11.39 4.00 -6.64
N ASP A 188 12.66 3.69 -6.38
CA ASP A 188 13.70 3.71 -7.41
C ASP A 188 13.35 2.76 -8.57
N GLY A 189 13.58 3.22 -9.80
CA GLY A 189 13.33 2.42 -11.00
C GLY A 189 11.85 2.29 -11.39
N THR A 190 10.96 3.09 -10.80
CA THR A 190 9.53 3.11 -11.14
C THR A 190 9.30 3.37 -12.63
N THR A 191 8.63 2.45 -13.32
CA THR A 191 8.35 2.55 -14.76
C THR A 191 6.92 2.99 -15.09
N ALA A 192 5.98 2.82 -14.16
CA ALA A 192 4.57 3.18 -14.30
C ALA A 192 4.03 3.72 -12.98
N LEU A 193 3.05 4.64 -13.10
CA LEU A 193 2.26 5.19 -12.02
C LEU A 193 0.79 4.81 -12.25
N PRO A 194 0.36 3.59 -11.86
CA PRO A 194 -1.03 3.19 -11.95
C PRO A 194 -1.82 3.76 -10.76
N ALA A 195 -2.98 4.37 -11.02
CA ALA A 195 -3.88 4.88 -10.00
C ALA A 195 -5.33 4.47 -10.29
N ALA A 196 -5.99 3.90 -9.29
CA ALA A 196 -7.44 3.69 -9.31
C ALA A 196 -8.11 4.98 -8.83
N LEU A 197 -8.90 5.59 -9.71
CA LEU A 197 -9.51 6.90 -9.50
C LEU A 197 -11.05 6.79 -9.52
N PRO A 198 -11.78 7.63 -8.77
CA PRO A 198 -13.25 7.64 -8.80
C PRO A 198 -13.78 7.99 -10.19
N GLY A 199 -14.61 7.14 -10.80
CA GLY A 199 -15.26 7.42 -12.10
C GLY A 199 -16.77 7.62 -11.99
N ASP A 200 -17.41 7.99 -13.11
CA ASP A 200 -18.84 8.37 -13.17
C ASP A 200 -19.81 7.23 -12.80
N GLU A 201 -19.53 6.02 -13.28
CA GLU A 201 -20.36 4.83 -13.06
C GLU A 201 -19.60 3.72 -12.31
N VAL A 202 -18.31 3.59 -12.58
CA VAL A 202 -17.37 2.66 -11.93
C VAL A 202 -16.03 3.36 -11.71
N ALA A 203 -15.23 2.88 -10.76
CA ALA A 203 -13.84 3.30 -10.64
C ALA A 203 -13.10 3.07 -11.96
N ARG A 204 -12.03 3.83 -12.19
CA ARG A 204 -11.22 3.69 -13.39
C ARG A 204 -9.76 3.56 -13.03
N LEU A 205 -9.04 2.80 -13.83
CA LEU A 205 -7.60 2.71 -13.73
C LEU A 205 -6.98 3.64 -14.76
N LEU A 206 -6.18 4.59 -14.27
CA LEU A 206 -5.37 5.47 -15.10
C LEU A 206 -3.89 5.17 -14.86
N VAL A 207 -3.14 4.98 -15.94
CA VAL A 207 -1.72 4.62 -15.88
C VAL A 207 -0.92 5.68 -16.62
N VAL A 208 0.06 6.27 -15.93
CA VAL A 208 1.04 7.19 -16.51
C VAL A 208 2.41 6.52 -16.56
N ALA A 209 3.04 6.51 -17.74
CA ALA A 209 4.33 5.90 -17.99
C ALA A 209 5.23 6.80 -18.86
N ALA A 210 6.43 6.31 -19.18
CA ALA A 210 7.32 6.97 -20.13
C ALA A 210 6.64 7.12 -21.51
N PRO A 211 6.78 8.27 -22.21
CA PRO A 211 6.15 8.48 -23.52
C PRO A 211 6.59 7.49 -24.61
N SER A 212 7.74 6.86 -24.41
CA SER A 212 8.33 5.86 -25.32
C SER A 212 7.75 4.45 -25.14
N VAL A 213 6.87 4.23 -24.16
CA VAL A 213 6.14 2.96 -24.01
C VAL A 213 5.24 2.76 -25.23
N GLY A 214 5.28 1.57 -25.82
CA GLY A 214 4.52 1.26 -27.02
C GLY A 214 3.04 0.99 -26.75
N ARG A 215 2.73 0.27 -25.66
CA ARG A 215 1.35 -0.08 -25.30
C ARG A 215 1.18 -0.33 -23.81
N ILE A 216 0.01 0.01 -23.28
CA ILE A 216 -0.40 -0.33 -21.92
C ILE A 216 -1.60 -1.27 -22.03
N GLU A 217 -1.52 -2.41 -21.35
CA GLU A 217 -2.53 -3.44 -21.37
C GLU A 217 -2.98 -3.74 -19.93
N TYR A 218 -4.28 -4.04 -19.80
CA TYR A 218 -4.92 -4.42 -18.57
C TYR A 218 -5.41 -5.87 -18.69
N GLY A 219 -5.18 -6.64 -17.64
CA GLY A 219 -5.68 -7.99 -17.49
C GLY A 219 -6.56 -8.06 -16.25
N PRO A 220 -7.88 -8.29 -16.38
CA PRO A 220 -8.72 -8.55 -15.21
C PRO A 220 -8.33 -9.89 -14.58
N ASP A 221 -8.56 -10.03 -13.27
CA ASP A 221 -8.29 -11.24 -12.50
C ASP A 221 -6.81 -11.71 -12.59
N ASP A 222 -6.56 -13.00 -12.81
CA ASP A 222 -5.22 -13.61 -12.92
C ASP A 222 -4.46 -13.28 -14.22
N ALA A 223 -4.90 -12.26 -14.96
CA ALA A 223 -4.37 -11.84 -16.24
C ALA A 223 -4.42 -12.92 -17.34
N SER A 224 -5.42 -13.79 -17.29
CA SER A 224 -5.70 -14.80 -18.31
C SER A 224 -6.10 -14.22 -19.68
N GLY A 225 -6.48 -12.93 -19.73
CA GLY A 225 -6.75 -12.19 -20.98
C GLY A 225 -6.28 -10.75 -20.91
N TRP A 226 -5.36 -10.36 -21.80
CA TRP A 226 -4.84 -8.99 -21.87
C TRP A 226 -5.59 -8.16 -22.91
N THR A 227 -6.08 -6.99 -22.50
CA THR A 227 -6.75 -6.04 -23.38
C THR A 227 -6.00 -4.72 -23.39
N ALA A 228 -5.84 -4.13 -24.57
CA ALA A 228 -5.24 -2.81 -24.69
C ALA A 228 -6.13 -1.75 -24.00
N MET A 229 -5.52 -0.96 -23.12
CA MET A 229 -6.20 0.17 -22.48
C MET A 229 -6.43 1.29 -23.51
N THR A 230 -7.38 2.19 -23.22
CA THR A 230 -7.65 3.35 -24.09
C THR A 230 -6.53 4.38 -23.90
N SER A 231 -5.71 4.57 -24.93
CA SER A 231 -4.68 5.62 -24.91
C SER A 231 -5.31 7.01 -25.00
N ILE A 232 -4.90 7.89 -24.09
CA ILE A 232 -5.36 9.30 -24.05
C ILE A 232 -4.22 10.30 -24.25
N ALA A 233 -2.98 9.86 -24.06
CA ALA A 233 -1.75 10.56 -24.47
C ALA A 233 -0.61 9.55 -24.63
N ASP A 234 0.54 9.98 -25.16
CA ASP A 234 1.74 9.14 -25.24
C ASP A 234 2.16 8.65 -23.84
N GLY A 235 2.19 7.33 -23.66
CA GLY A 235 2.48 6.70 -22.36
C GLY A 235 1.37 6.87 -21.31
N VAL A 236 0.16 7.29 -21.69
CA VAL A 236 -0.98 7.43 -20.76
C VAL A 236 -2.20 6.68 -21.29
N ALA A 237 -2.77 5.82 -20.46
CA ALA A 237 -3.95 5.05 -20.82
C ALA A 237 -4.94 4.92 -19.66
N ILE A 238 -6.18 4.64 -20.02
CA ILE A 238 -7.32 4.54 -19.10
C ILE A 238 -8.20 3.33 -19.43
N THR A 239 -8.76 2.70 -18.41
CA THR A 239 -9.80 1.67 -18.54
C THR A 239 -10.77 1.77 -17.37
N PRO A 240 -12.08 1.51 -17.55
CA PRO A 240 -12.95 1.23 -16.41
C PRO A 240 -12.44 0.00 -15.67
N LEU A 241 -12.59 0.00 -14.34
CA LEU A 241 -12.41 -1.18 -13.49
C LEU A 241 -13.77 -1.85 -13.34
N GLU A 242 -13.89 -3.09 -13.79
CA GLU A 242 -15.10 -3.91 -13.68
C GLU A 242 -14.77 -5.18 -12.89
N GLY A 243 -15.55 -5.52 -11.87
CA GLY A 243 -15.35 -6.74 -11.08
C GLY A 243 -14.58 -6.52 -9.77
N ASP A 244 -13.84 -7.54 -9.33
CA ASP A 244 -13.00 -7.51 -8.13
C ASP A 244 -11.56 -7.13 -8.52
N PRO A 245 -11.11 -5.90 -8.25
CA PRO A 245 -9.82 -5.42 -8.73
C PRO A 245 -8.62 -6.00 -7.95
N ALA A 246 -8.84 -6.79 -6.90
CA ALA A 246 -7.77 -7.25 -6.01
C ALA A 246 -6.69 -8.11 -6.71
N ALA A 247 -7.03 -8.74 -7.83
CA ALA A 247 -6.10 -9.57 -8.61
C ALA A 247 -5.63 -8.92 -9.91
N ASP A 248 -6.26 -7.81 -10.32
CA ASP A 248 -6.06 -7.18 -11.61
C ASP A 248 -4.60 -6.80 -11.87
N GLN A 249 -4.20 -6.84 -13.14
CA GLN A 249 -2.84 -6.53 -13.54
C GLN A 249 -2.77 -5.48 -14.65
N VAL A 250 -1.67 -4.73 -14.60
CA VAL A 250 -1.24 -3.85 -15.68
C VAL A 250 0.10 -4.35 -16.18
N ARG A 251 0.26 -4.36 -17.51
CA ARG A 251 1.57 -4.50 -18.12
C ARG A 251 1.80 -3.44 -19.17
N MET A 252 3.06 -3.17 -19.42
CA MET A 252 3.50 -2.26 -20.47
C MET A 252 4.38 -3.00 -21.44
N LEU A 253 4.15 -2.73 -22.72
CA LEU A 253 4.95 -3.25 -23.81
C LEU A 253 5.79 -2.11 -24.40
N GLY A 254 7.08 -2.37 -24.61
CA GLY A 254 7.96 -1.50 -25.38
C GLY A 254 7.53 -1.42 -26.86
N PRO A 255 8.14 -0.51 -27.65
CA PRO A 255 7.86 -0.39 -29.09
C PRO A 255 8.12 -1.67 -29.89
N ASP A 256 8.98 -2.56 -29.38
CA ASP A 256 9.31 -3.87 -29.94
C ASP A 256 8.34 -4.99 -29.52
N GLY A 257 7.35 -4.66 -28.67
CA GLY A 257 6.36 -5.59 -28.13
C GLY A 257 6.84 -6.39 -26.91
N GLN A 258 8.06 -6.15 -26.41
CA GLN A 258 8.54 -6.82 -25.20
C GLN A 258 7.90 -6.23 -23.95
N VAL A 259 7.64 -7.06 -22.93
CA VAL A 259 7.14 -6.59 -21.64
C VAL A 259 8.25 -5.81 -20.93
N VAL A 260 7.99 -4.53 -20.65
CA VAL A 260 8.94 -3.65 -19.94
C VAL A 260 8.53 -3.40 -18.48
N PHE A 261 7.28 -3.75 -18.14
CA PHE A 261 6.73 -3.73 -16.79
C PHE A 261 5.52 -4.66 -16.71
N SER A 262 5.33 -5.29 -15.56
CA SER A 262 4.11 -6.00 -15.19
C SER A 262 3.93 -5.87 -13.68
N GLY A 263 2.73 -5.54 -13.22
CA GLY A 263 2.42 -5.37 -11.81
C GLY A 263 0.91 -5.41 -11.55
N LEU A 264 0.54 -5.46 -10.27
CA LEU A 264 -0.85 -5.37 -9.86
C LEU A 264 -1.41 -3.97 -10.17
N ALA A 265 -2.67 -3.92 -10.60
CA ALA A 265 -3.43 -2.68 -10.57
C ALA A 265 -3.74 -2.32 -9.11
N PRO A 266 -3.69 -1.03 -8.74
CA PRO A 266 -4.15 -0.59 -7.44
C PRO A 266 -5.66 -0.86 -7.31
N ASP A 267 -6.07 -1.27 -6.13
CA ASP A 267 -7.48 -1.42 -5.76
C ASP A 267 -8.07 -0.04 -5.42
N ALA A 268 -9.25 0.27 -5.98
CA ALA A 268 -9.96 1.53 -5.74
C ALA A 268 -10.50 1.63 -4.30
N ASP A 269 -10.77 0.48 -3.67
CA ASP A 269 -11.29 0.36 -2.31
C ASP A 269 -10.17 0.00 -1.31
N ALA A 270 -8.93 -0.14 -1.76
CA ALA A 270 -7.81 -0.29 -0.85
C ALA A 270 -7.78 0.96 0.05
N PRO A 271 -7.74 0.80 1.39
CA PRO A 271 -7.58 1.93 2.28
C PRO A 271 -6.36 2.73 1.83
N GLU A 272 -6.50 4.07 1.72
CA GLU A 272 -5.40 4.96 1.33
C GLU A 272 -4.10 4.48 1.99
N PRO A 273 -3.01 4.29 1.24
CA PRO A 273 -1.72 4.05 1.85
C PRO A 273 -1.48 5.21 2.80
N ALA A 274 -1.48 4.92 4.10
CA ALA A 274 -1.45 5.92 5.14
C ALA A 274 -0.38 6.97 4.79
N THR A 275 -0.81 8.22 4.69
CA THR A 275 0.07 9.39 4.65
C THR A 275 1.26 9.19 5.57
N THR A 276 2.45 9.65 5.18
CA THR A 276 3.58 9.76 6.12
C THR A 276 3.39 10.88 7.14
N GLY A 277 2.20 11.00 7.70
CA GLY A 277 2.10 11.13 9.13
C GLY A 277 2.56 9.82 9.78
N ASP A 278 2.97 9.93 11.03
CA ASP A 278 3.05 8.83 11.98
C ASP A 278 2.06 7.70 11.64
N PRO A 279 2.50 6.47 11.36
CA PRO A 279 1.62 5.43 10.85
C PRO A 279 0.58 5.02 11.91
N ASP A 280 -0.62 5.59 11.84
CA ASP A 280 -1.69 5.42 12.85
C ASP A 280 -1.94 3.94 13.22
N ASN A 281 -1.75 3.02 12.28
CA ASN A 281 -1.70 1.57 12.48
C ASN A 281 -1.25 0.87 11.18
N VAL A 282 0.05 0.58 10.97
CA VAL A 282 0.52 -0.10 9.72
C VAL A 282 -0.18 -1.46 9.52
N LEU A 283 -0.61 -2.11 10.60
CA LEU A 283 -1.31 -3.39 10.49
C LEU A 283 -2.78 -3.24 10.11
N GLY A 284 -3.41 -2.09 10.41
CA GLY A 284 -4.85 -1.87 10.26
C GLY A 284 -5.69 -2.79 11.15
N TRP A 285 -5.10 -3.45 12.15
CA TRP A 285 -5.82 -4.43 12.98
C TRP A 285 -6.61 -3.74 14.10
N PRO A 286 -7.84 -4.21 14.42
CA PRO A 286 -8.58 -3.72 15.56
C PRO A 286 -7.93 -4.18 16.88
N VAL A 287 -8.13 -3.38 17.93
CA VAL A 287 -7.74 -3.73 19.30
C VAL A 287 -8.52 -4.97 19.74
N ARG A 288 -7.82 -5.97 20.31
CA ARG A 288 -8.44 -7.16 20.91
C ARG A 288 -8.29 -7.18 22.43
N GLY A 289 -9.33 -7.64 23.12
CA GLY A 289 -9.39 -7.70 24.57
C GLY A 289 -9.79 -6.39 25.25
N VAL A 290 -9.55 -6.31 26.56
CA VAL A 290 -10.00 -5.19 27.37
C VAL A 290 -8.86 -4.19 27.53
N ALA A 291 -8.98 -3.08 26.82
CA ALA A 291 -8.12 -1.91 26.94
C ALA A 291 -8.10 -1.39 28.40
N ASP A 292 -6.92 -1.39 29.03
CA ASP A 292 -6.67 -0.70 30.29
C ASP A 292 -5.73 0.47 30.01
N ALA A 293 -6.28 1.68 29.94
CA ALA A 293 -5.53 2.90 29.63
C ALA A 293 -4.29 3.09 30.52
N ALA A 294 -4.32 2.61 31.78
CA ALA A 294 -3.16 2.71 32.66
C ALA A 294 -2.05 1.71 32.28
N LEU A 295 -2.41 0.53 31.79
CA LEU A 295 -1.47 -0.47 31.29
C LEU A 295 -0.91 -0.05 29.92
N GLU A 296 -1.77 0.45 29.02
CA GLU A 296 -1.37 0.99 27.71
C GLU A 296 -0.36 2.11 27.85
N GLU A 297 -0.63 3.08 28.72
CA GLU A 297 0.27 4.20 28.96
C GLU A 297 1.59 3.76 29.63
N ARG A 298 1.59 2.70 30.45
CA ARG A 298 2.83 2.09 30.96
C ARG A 298 3.61 1.41 29.84
N ALA A 299 2.95 0.66 28.97
CA ALA A 299 3.58 0.00 27.84
C ALA A 299 4.19 1.02 26.85
N ALA A 300 3.47 2.11 26.54
CA ALA A 300 3.98 3.20 25.70
C ALA A 300 5.21 3.89 26.32
N ARG A 301 5.23 4.11 27.65
CA ARG A 301 6.43 4.58 28.35
C ARG A 301 7.57 3.57 28.30
N GLY A 302 7.27 2.28 28.42
CA GLY A 302 8.22 1.19 28.27
C GLY A 302 8.90 1.21 26.90
N PHE A 303 8.11 1.39 25.83
CA PHE A 303 8.64 1.54 24.48
C PHE A 303 9.51 2.79 24.34
N ALA A 304 9.04 3.95 24.82
CA ALA A 304 9.83 5.20 24.80
C ALA A 304 11.18 5.03 25.52
N GLN A 305 11.19 4.38 26.69
CA GLN A 305 12.39 4.08 27.45
C GLN A 305 13.32 3.12 26.68
N ALA A 306 12.78 2.05 26.07
CA ALA A 306 13.55 1.10 25.26
C ALA A 306 14.19 1.78 24.03
N LYS A 307 13.52 2.79 23.47
CA LYS A 307 14.02 3.61 22.36
C LYS A 307 14.93 4.77 22.79
N GLY A 308 15.00 5.08 24.08
CA GLY A 308 15.77 6.22 24.58
C GLY A 308 15.20 7.59 24.18
N VAL A 309 13.88 7.68 23.96
CA VAL A 309 13.19 8.92 23.53
C VAL A 309 12.15 9.38 24.57
N ALA A 310 11.65 10.60 24.44
CA ALA A 310 10.56 11.06 25.30
C ALA A 310 9.24 10.36 24.94
N ARG A 311 8.39 10.11 25.94
CA ARG A 311 7.04 9.52 25.74
C ARG A 311 6.19 10.30 24.74
N ALA A 312 6.34 11.63 24.68
CA ALA A 312 5.60 12.50 23.78
C ALA A 312 5.98 12.31 22.29
N GLU A 313 7.12 11.68 22.01
CA GLU A 313 7.59 11.35 20.65
C GLU A 313 7.09 9.97 20.19
N VAL A 314 6.34 9.24 21.05
CA VAL A 314 5.85 7.90 20.77
C VAL A 314 4.36 7.92 20.49
N SER A 315 4.02 7.37 19.34
CA SER A 315 2.67 7.05 18.91
C SER A 315 2.52 5.53 18.87
N PHE A 316 1.31 5.03 19.13
CA PHE A 316 1.07 3.58 19.20
C PHE A 316 -0.39 3.21 18.93
N SER A 317 -0.58 1.96 18.51
CA SER A 317 -1.87 1.28 18.41
C SER A 317 -1.81 -0.04 19.20
N VAL A 318 -2.81 -0.29 20.04
CA VAL A 318 -2.88 -1.52 20.86
C VAL A 318 -3.40 -2.65 19.98
N LEU A 319 -2.67 -3.77 19.93
CA LEU A 319 -3.11 -4.95 19.17
C LEU A 319 -3.90 -5.91 20.05
N VAL A 320 -3.38 -6.19 21.25
CA VAL A 320 -4.08 -6.99 22.26
C VAL A 320 -3.67 -6.60 23.67
N THR A 321 -4.63 -6.66 24.60
CA THR A 321 -4.35 -6.73 26.04
C THR A 321 -5.05 -7.94 26.65
N GLY A 322 -4.33 -8.71 27.46
CA GLY A 322 -4.85 -9.93 28.06
C GLY A 322 -4.14 -10.30 29.34
N ASN A 323 -4.57 -11.40 29.94
CA ASN A 323 -3.89 -12.04 31.06
C ASN A 323 -3.80 -13.53 30.79
N ASN A 324 -2.70 -14.18 31.17
CA ASN A 324 -2.63 -15.65 31.19
C ASN A 324 -2.99 -16.21 32.57
N ASP A 325 -3.09 -17.54 32.68
CA ASP A 325 -3.05 -18.27 33.96
C ASP A 325 -1.58 -18.65 34.21
N PRO A 326 -0.86 -17.95 35.10
CA PRO A 326 -1.20 -17.71 36.51
C PRO A 326 -1.44 -16.24 36.90
N GLY A 327 -1.80 -15.39 35.95
CA GLY A 327 -2.17 -13.98 36.18
C GLY A 327 -1.12 -12.96 35.74
N GLN A 328 -0.22 -13.30 34.82
CA GLN A 328 0.60 -12.28 34.16
C GLN A 328 -0.31 -11.44 33.26
N ARG A 329 -0.14 -10.12 33.31
CA ARG A 329 -0.84 -9.19 32.41
C ARG A 329 0.08 -8.89 31.24
N TYR A 330 -0.44 -8.86 30.03
CA TYR A 330 0.35 -8.50 28.86
C TYR A 330 -0.38 -7.52 27.96
N THR A 331 0.39 -6.64 27.32
CA THR A 331 -0.06 -5.76 26.25
C THR A 331 0.89 -5.90 25.08
N VAL A 332 0.33 -6.16 23.89
CA VAL A 332 1.05 -6.11 22.63
C VAL A 332 0.58 -4.86 21.89
N LEU A 333 1.52 -4.02 21.52
CA LEU A 333 1.27 -2.80 20.78
C LEU A 333 2.15 -2.73 19.53
N GLN A 334 1.62 -2.06 18.52
CA GLN A 334 2.40 -1.49 17.47
C GLN A 334 2.77 -0.07 17.88
N ALA A 335 4.06 0.26 17.97
CA ALA A 335 4.52 1.60 18.31
C ALA A 335 5.58 2.11 17.35
N TRP A 336 5.67 3.42 17.23
CA TRP A 336 6.67 4.11 16.45
C TRP A 336 7.09 5.41 17.14
N VAL A 337 8.30 5.84 16.81
CA VAL A 337 8.77 7.19 17.09
C VAL A 337 8.49 8.02 15.84
N THR A 338 8.15 9.29 15.99
CA THR A 338 7.87 10.15 14.83
C THR A 338 9.00 10.10 13.81
N GLY A 339 8.64 9.82 12.55
CA GLY A 339 9.59 9.65 11.43
C GLY A 339 10.35 8.32 11.41
N GLN A 340 10.02 7.34 12.27
CA GLN A 340 10.60 5.99 12.27
C GLN A 340 9.57 4.92 11.90
N PRO A 341 10.01 3.77 11.35
CA PRO A 341 9.12 2.64 11.11
C PRO A 341 8.47 2.12 12.39
N ALA A 342 7.21 1.67 12.28
CA ALA A 342 6.52 1.01 13.37
C ALA A 342 7.15 -0.34 13.70
N GLN A 343 7.06 -0.71 14.98
CA GLN A 343 7.57 -1.96 15.51
C GLN A 343 6.55 -2.59 16.45
N VAL A 344 6.63 -3.91 16.58
CA VAL A 344 5.89 -4.61 17.63
C VAL A 344 6.62 -4.38 18.97
N PHE A 345 5.84 -4.22 20.03
CA PHE A 345 6.36 -4.14 21.39
C PHE A 345 5.45 -4.91 22.34
N GLY A 346 6.07 -5.76 23.15
CA GLY A 346 5.42 -6.47 24.24
C GLY A 346 5.71 -5.81 25.58
N TRP A 347 4.70 -5.71 26.43
CA TRP A 347 4.83 -5.30 27.83
C TRP A 347 4.20 -6.37 28.71
N VAL A 348 4.99 -7.01 29.57
CA VAL A 348 4.53 -8.11 30.43
C VAL A 348 4.70 -7.73 31.91
N GLU A 349 3.62 -7.79 32.67
CA GLU A 349 3.61 -7.57 34.12
C GLU A 349 3.37 -8.89 34.84
N SER A 350 4.38 -9.37 35.56
CA SER A 350 4.29 -10.59 36.36
C SER A 350 4.03 -10.26 37.84
N PRO A 351 3.19 -11.04 38.56
CA PRO A 351 2.98 -10.83 39.98
C PRO A 351 4.29 -10.83 40.78
N GLY A 352 4.56 -9.73 41.49
CA GLY A 352 5.74 -9.59 42.36
C GLY A 352 7.06 -9.34 41.64
N ARG A 353 7.04 -8.93 40.37
CA ARG A 353 8.23 -8.65 39.56
C ARG A 353 8.12 -7.33 38.83
N ASP A 354 9.28 -6.81 38.44
CA ASP A 354 9.33 -5.66 37.55
C ASP A 354 8.77 -6.03 36.16
N PRO A 355 8.12 -5.09 35.47
CA PRO A 355 7.64 -5.32 34.12
C PRO A 355 8.77 -5.64 33.13
N GLU A 356 8.50 -6.52 32.18
CA GLU A 356 9.44 -6.94 31.14
C GLU A 356 9.06 -6.31 29.79
N PRO A 357 9.80 -5.27 29.33
CA PRO A 357 9.63 -4.70 27.99
C PRO A 357 10.31 -5.59 26.94
N GLN A 358 9.62 -5.81 25.81
CA GLN A 358 10.10 -6.67 24.73
C GLN A 358 10.00 -5.94 23.40
N LEU A 359 11.12 -5.43 22.91
CA LEU A 359 11.20 -4.82 21.58
C LEU A 359 11.27 -5.92 20.53
N ARG A 360 10.41 -5.82 19.51
CA ARG A 360 10.27 -6.80 18.44
C ARG A 360 10.61 -6.17 17.08
N PRO A 361 10.60 -6.95 15.99
CA PRO A 361 10.99 -6.45 14.67
C PRO A 361 10.14 -5.30 14.17
N VAL A 362 10.64 -4.65 13.11
CA VAL A 362 9.88 -3.69 12.33
C VAL A 362 8.65 -4.36 11.75
N THR A 363 7.52 -3.66 11.87
CA THR A 363 6.23 -4.10 11.39
C THR A 363 6.04 -3.66 9.94
N GLU A 364 5.84 -4.61 9.04
CA GLU A 364 5.60 -4.35 7.62
C GLU A 364 4.11 -4.46 7.28
N PRO A 365 3.62 -3.68 6.29
CA PRO A 365 2.31 -3.92 5.69
C PRO A 365 2.18 -5.37 5.25
N GLY A 366 1.02 -5.98 5.50
CA GLY A 366 0.82 -7.37 5.12
C GLY A 366 1.45 -8.40 6.07
N THR A 367 2.00 -8.01 7.22
CA THR A 367 2.34 -8.94 8.30
C THR A 367 1.14 -9.85 8.61
N ALA A 368 1.37 -11.16 8.76
CA ALA A 368 0.30 -12.14 8.97
C ALA A 368 0.05 -12.46 10.46
N ALA A 369 1.10 -12.40 11.28
CA ALA A 369 1.03 -12.54 12.72
C ALA A 369 2.20 -11.82 13.40
N VAL A 370 2.00 -11.42 14.65
CA VAL A 370 3.06 -10.93 15.54
C VAL A 370 3.08 -11.76 16.82
N ALA A 371 4.23 -11.82 17.51
CA ALA A 371 4.34 -12.59 18.74
C ALA A 371 5.16 -11.89 19.82
N ILE A 372 4.83 -12.19 21.07
CA ILE A 372 5.64 -11.87 22.25
C ILE A 372 5.78 -13.12 23.12
N LEU A 373 6.78 -13.12 24.01
CA LEU A 373 7.09 -14.26 24.86
C LEU A 373 6.71 -13.92 26.30
N LEU A 374 6.01 -14.79 27.00
CA LEU A 374 5.78 -14.70 28.43
C LEU A 374 6.77 -15.65 29.09
N THR A 375 7.77 -15.08 29.74
CA THR A 375 8.86 -15.85 30.36
C THR A 375 8.58 -16.11 31.83
N GLU A 376 9.31 -17.08 32.38
CA GLU A 376 9.42 -17.34 33.82
C GLU A 376 8.08 -17.55 34.55
N ILE A 377 7.15 -18.25 33.90
CA ILE A 377 5.82 -18.53 34.43
C ILE A 377 5.93 -19.44 35.67
N PRO A 378 5.48 -18.99 36.86
CA PRO A 378 5.62 -19.77 38.09
C PRO A 378 5.02 -21.18 37.97
N GLY A 379 5.84 -22.20 38.24
CA GLY A 379 5.40 -23.61 38.24
C GLY A 379 5.31 -24.25 36.86
N ARG A 380 5.72 -23.57 35.79
CA ARG A 380 5.81 -24.14 34.44
C ARG A 380 7.27 -24.33 34.02
N THR A 381 7.48 -25.36 33.20
CA THR A 381 8.77 -25.66 32.54
C THR A 381 8.77 -25.24 31.07
N THR A 382 7.82 -24.41 30.68
CA THR A 382 7.60 -23.93 29.31
C THR A 382 7.45 -22.42 29.36
N ASP A 383 7.98 -21.75 28.34
CA ASP A 383 7.58 -20.37 28.06
C ASP A 383 6.19 -20.39 27.42
N GLU A 384 5.45 -19.29 27.49
CA GLU A 384 4.19 -19.16 26.75
C GLU A 384 4.34 -18.09 25.68
N LEU A 385 3.97 -18.39 24.44
CA LEU A 385 4.00 -17.46 23.33
C LEU A 385 2.60 -16.86 23.15
N VAL A 386 2.50 -15.54 23.18
CA VAL A 386 1.28 -14.85 22.75
C VAL A 386 1.41 -14.61 21.24
N VAL A 387 0.56 -15.25 20.45
CA VAL A 387 0.50 -15.09 19.00
C VAL A 387 -0.75 -14.32 18.63
N VAL A 388 -0.54 -13.22 17.90
CA VAL A 388 -1.56 -12.25 17.52
C VAL A 388 -1.63 -12.28 15.99
N PRO A 389 -2.46 -13.16 15.40
CA PRO A 389 -2.63 -13.26 13.95
C PRO A 389 -3.52 -12.15 13.41
N ARG A 390 -3.47 -11.94 12.09
CA ARG A 390 -4.37 -11.04 11.38
C ARG A 390 -5.84 -11.42 11.63
N PRO A 391 -6.76 -10.44 11.79
CA PRO A 391 -8.19 -10.71 11.81
C PRO A 391 -8.64 -11.58 10.62
N GLY A 392 -9.54 -12.52 10.87
CA GLY A 392 -10.02 -13.46 9.84
C GLY A 392 -9.12 -14.69 9.63
N THR A 393 -8.00 -14.80 10.34
CA THR A 393 -7.24 -16.07 10.41
C THR A 393 -8.12 -17.17 11.00
N GLY A 394 -8.13 -18.36 10.38
CA GLY A 394 -8.97 -19.47 10.79
C GLY A 394 -8.37 -20.24 11.98
N GLU A 395 -7.21 -20.86 11.81
CA GLU A 395 -6.57 -21.68 12.83
C GLU A 395 -5.09 -21.35 12.98
N VAL A 396 -4.58 -21.42 14.22
CA VAL A 396 -3.15 -21.29 14.53
C VAL A 396 -2.62 -22.66 14.96
N LEU A 397 -1.58 -23.13 14.26
CA LEU A 397 -0.85 -24.35 14.63
C LEU A 397 0.55 -24.00 15.13
N TYR A 398 1.06 -24.82 16.04
CA TYR A 398 2.44 -24.76 16.50
C TYR A 398 3.18 -26.06 16.14
N LYS A 399 4.39 -25.93 15.60
CA LYS A 399 5.31 -27.03 15.36
C LYS A 399 6.51 -26.88 16.28
N THR A 400 6.88 -27.94 17.01
CA THR A 400 8.08 -27.94 17.89
C THR A 400 9.39 -28.10 17.13
N SER A 401 9.33 -28.45 15.84
CA SER A 401 10.48 -28.47 14.93
C SER A 401 9.98 -28.38 13.48
N ALA A 402 10.89 -28.08 12.53
CA ALA A 402 10.58 -28.03 11.10
C ALA A 402 9.97 -29.33 10.52
N THR A 403 10.15 -30.48 11.19
CA THR A 403 9.60 -31.78 10.76
C THR A 403 8.40 -32.25 11.57
N ALA A 404 8.08 -31.57 12.68
CA ALA A 404 6.94 -31.93 13.51
C ALA A 404 5.62 -31.63 12.79
N GLN A 405 4.60 -32.44 13.07
CA GLN A 405 3.24 -32.09 12.67
C GLN A 405 2.75 -30.89 13.49
N GLY A 406 2.04 -29.97 12.85
CA GLY A 406 1.44 -28.83 13.53
C GLY A 406 0.34 -29.29 14.48
N ARG A 407 0.40 -28.87 15.74
CA ARG A 407 -0.69 -29.06 16.69
C ARG A 407 -1.56 -27.79 16.76
N PRO A 408 -2.89 -27.91 16.76
CA PRO A 408 -3.78 -26.80 17.05
C PRO A 408 -3.42 -26.14 18.38
N VAL A 409 -3.45 -24.80 18.38
CA VAL A 409 -3.24 -23.99 19.59
C VAL A 409 -4.59 -23.51 20.10
N THR A 410 -4.78 -23.56 21.41
CA THR A 410 -5.97 -22.99 22.04
C THR A 410 -5.98 -21.48 21.85
N VAL A 411 -7.02 -20.98 21.19
CA VAL A 411 -7.31 -19.55 21.13
C VAL A 411 -7.91 -19.18 22.49
N ASP A 412 -7.28 -18.26 23.21
CA ASP A 412 -7.83 -17.73 24.45
C ASP A 412 -9.15 -17.00 24.12
N GLY A 413 -10.03 -16.75 25.09
CA GLY A 413 -11.33 -16.09 24.88
C GLY A 413 -11.27 -14.67 24.28
N LEU A 414 -10.08 -14.22 23.90
CA LEU A 414 -9.75 -13.02 23.13
C LEU A 414 -9.74 -13.38 21.63
N ASP A 415 -10.74 -12.88 20.91
CA ASP A 415 -11.02 -13.13 19.49
C ASP A 415 -9.77 -13.33 18.61
N GLY A 416 -9.43 -14.59 18.33
CA GLY A 416 -8.32 -14.96 17.45
C GLY A 416 -6.91 -14.77 18.02
N VAL A 417 -6.69 -14.64 19.34
CA VAL A 417 -5.35 -14.60 19.96
C VAL A 417 -5.00 -15.97 20.54
N ALA A 418 -3.84 -16.50 20.17
CA ALA A 418 -3.41 -17.84 20.58
C ALA A 418 -2.34 -17.78 21.67
N LEU A 419 -2.52 -18.57 22.73
CA LEU A 419 -1.52 -18.79 23.77
C LEU A 419 -0.88 -20.16 23.55
N VAL A 420 0.42 -20.17 23.21
CA VAL A 420 1.16 -21.39 22.88
C VAL A 420 2.09 -21.75 24.03
N ASP A 421 1.87 -22.91 24.67
CA ASP A 421 2.91 -23.50 25.53
C ASP A 421 4.11 -23.89 24.67
N ARG A 422 5.19 -23.10 24.72
CA ARG A 422 6.40 -23.27 23.93
C ARG A 422 7.38 -24.19 24.67
N GLU A 423 7.86 -25.21 23.98
CA GLU A 423 8.88 -26.10 24.56
C GLU A 423 10.22 -25.35 24.69
N LEU A 424 10.80 -25.35 25.90
CA LEU A 424 12.10 -24.72 26.14
C LEU A 424 13.19 -25.41 25.30
N GLY A 425 13.92 -24.62 24.50
CA GLY A 425 15.03 -25.11 23.68
C GLY A 425 14.60 -25.79 22.37
N ALA A 426 13.35 -25.62 21.94
CA ALA A 426 12.90 -26.08 20.62
C ALA A 426 13.55 -25.23 19.49
N GLU A 427 14.74 -25.64 19.04
CA GLU A 427 15.42 -25.01 17.91
C GLU A 427 14.70 -25.38 16.61
N GLY A 428 14.10 -24.38 15.95
CA GLY A 428 13.35 -24.56 14.71
C GLY A 428 11.86 -24.79 14.89
N ASP A 429 11.30 -24.37 16.03
CA ASP A 429 9.86 -24.29 16.21
C ASP A 429 9.23 -23.20 15.33
N SER A 430 7.99 -23.42 14.88
CA SER A 430 7.30 -22.51 13.95
C SER A 430 5.82 -22.35 14.27
N ILE A 431 5.28 -21.21 13.83
CA ILE A 431 3.85 -20.93 13.82
C ILE A 431 3.35 -21.08 12.39
N VAL A 432 2.23 -21.79 12.26
CA VAL A 432 1.50 -21.95 10.99
C VAL A 432 0.12 -21.34 11.16
N LEU A 433 -0.30 -20.53 10.19
CA LEU A 433 -1.66 -19.99 10.14
C LEU A 433 -2.42 -20.64 8.99
N LEU A 434 -3.65 -21.04 9.27
CA LEU A 434 -4.61 -21.52 8.29
C LEU A 434 -5.71 -20.47 8.11
N ASP A 435 -6.24 -20.34 6.90
CA ASP A 435 -7.48 -19.60 6.66
C ASP A 435 -8.72 -20.38 7.14
N GLY A 436 -9.92 -19.79 6.97
CA GLY A 436 -11.19 -20.41 7.37
C GLY A 436 -11.52 -21.72 6.65
N ASP A 437 -10.87 -21.99 5.51
CA ASP A 437 -11.01 -23.23 4.74
C ASP A 437 -9.93 -24.28 5.11
N GLY A 438 -9.04 -23.95 6.06
CA GLY A 438 -7.97 -24.83 6.52
C GLY A 438 -6.73 -24.83 5.61
N LYS A 439 -6.61 -23.91 4.65
CA LYS A 439 -5.43 -23.79 3.79
C LYS A 439 -4.36 -22.98 4.50
N GLN A 440 -3.12 -23.47 4.44
CA GLN A 440 -1.96 -22.77 4.99
C GLN A 440 -1.70 -21.46 4.23
N THR A 441 -1.73 -20.35 4.97
CA THR A 441 -1.47 -18.99 4.44
C THR A 441 -0.14 -18.43 4.93
N PHE A 442 0.38 -18.95 6.04
CA PHE A 442 1.61 -18.47 6.66
C PHE A 442 2.33 -19.59 7.41
N GLU A 443 3.66 -19.61 7.33
CA GLU A 443 4.52 -20.37 8.22
C GLU A 443 5.84 -19.62 8.44
N ARG A 444 6.19 -19.35 9.70
CA ARG A 444 7.47 -18.75 10.07
C ARG A 444 8.04 -19.35 11.35
N PRO A 445 9.38 -19.46 11.47
CA PRO A 445 10.03 -19.79 12.73
C PRO A 445 9.63 -18.82 13.85
N VAL A 446 9.50 -19.31 15.07
CA VAL A 446 9.21 -18.46 16.24
C VAL A 446 10.34 -17.46 16.48
N SER A 447 11.59 -17.83 16.19
CA SER A 447 12.74 -16.92 16.25
C SER A 447 12.54 -15.68 15.40
N ASP A 448 12.01 -15.83 14.19
CA ASP A 448 11.81 -14.73 13.25
C ASP A 448 10.70 -13.80 13.75
N LEU A 449 9.65 -14.36 14.36
CA LEU A 449 8.57 -13.57 14.96
C LEU A 449 9.03 -12.77 16.19
N LEU A 450 9.95 -13.33 16.97
CA LEU A 450 10.43 -12.73 18.22
C LEU A 450 11.59 -11.76 17.99
N CYS A 451 12.46 -12.03 17.02
CA CYS A 451 13.73 -11.36 16.81
C CYS A 451 13.89 -10.71 15.44
N GLY A 452 13.06 -11.09 14.47
CA GLY A 452 13.15 -10.62 13.08
C GLY A 452 14.08 -11.48 12.26
N GLU A 453 14.11 -11.23 10.95
CA GLU A 453 14.92 -12.01 10.00
C GLU A 453 16.43 -11.91 10.27
N THR A 454 16.88 -10.88 10.99
CA THR A 454 18.29 -10.70 11.37
C THR A 454 18.68 -11.42 12.67
N GLY A 455 17.73 -12.04 13.38
CA GLY A 455 17.98 -12.77 14.63
C GLY A 455 18.12 -11.90 15.88
N CYS A 456 18.11 -12.53 17.05
CA CYS A 456 18.31 -11.88 18.34
C CYS A 456 19.82 -11.74 18.57
N SER A 457 20.37 -10.54 18.35
CA SER A 457 21.79 -10.24 18.60
C SER A 457 22.10 -10.01 20.08
#